data_AF-A0A146K687-F1
#
_entry.id   AF-A0A146K687-F1
#
_cell.length_a   1.000
_cell.length_b   1.000
_cell.length_c   1.000
_cell.angle_alpha   90.00
_cell.angle_beta   90.00
_cell.angle_gamma   90.00
#
_symmetry.space_group_name_H-M   'P 1'
#
loop_
_entity.id
_entity.type
_entity.pdbx_description
1 polymer ?
#
loop_
_entity_poly.entity_id
_entity_poly.type
_entity_poly.pdbx_seq_one_letter_code
_entity_poly.pdbx_strand_id
1 'polypeptide(L)'
;LILVIIIMKKTPIKFFLKQSIKPIYIKDFQVWSNDKKHQKSNTEIINYGRQFLNFKATEMNFLRKLCNKNGIGTRCGAPISVQTGKYSVDDARSEAELVMFETVQKLLQKSNVKASEVDVLVTNCSLFGPTPSLSAMIVNKF
;
A
#
# COMPACT_ATOMS: atom_id res chain seq x y z
N LEU A 1 3.94 1.52 0.72
CA LEU A 1 3.54 1.42 -0.71
C LEU A 1 3.27 -0.05 -0.99
N ILE A 2 2.00 -0.46 -1.05
CA ILE A 2 1.66 -1.84 -1.42
C ILE A 2 1.46 -1.82 -2.93
N LEU A 3 2.35 -2.50 -3.65
CA LEU A 3 2.25 -2.64 -5.09
C LEU A 3 1.47 -3.92 -5.37
N VAL A 4 0.28 -3.78 -5.98
CA VAL A 4 -0.52 -4.92 -6.46
C VAL A 4 -0.37 -4.97 -7.97
N ILE A 5 0.34 -5.98 -8.46
CA ILE A 5 0.43 -6.25 -9.91
C ILE A 5 -0.52 -7.39 -10.23
N ILE A 6 -1.49 -7.10 -11.09
CA ILE A 6 -2.42 -8.06 -11.66
C ILE A 6 -1.91 -8.43 -13.04
N ILE A 7 -1.56 -9.70 -13.26
CA ILE A 7 -1.20 -10.21 -14.59
C ILE A 7 -2.34 -11.08 -15.09
N MET A 8 -2.92 -10.73 -16.24
CA MET A 8 -3.99 -11.48 -16.90
C MET A 8 -3.39 -12.39 -17.99
N LYS A 9 -3.67 -13.69 -17.95
CA LYS A 9 -3.42 -14.68 -19.01
C LYS A 9 -4.52 -15.74 -19.04
N LYS A 10 -5.63 -15.45 -19.73
CA LYS A 10 -6.47 -16.52 -20.31
C LYS A 10 -5.98 -16.82 -21.72
N THR A 11 -5.02 -17.73 -21.86
CA THR A 11 -4.83 -18.41 -23.14
C THR A 11 -4.65 -19.90 -22.86
N PRO A 12 -5.54 -20.78 -23.36
CA PRO A 12 -5.39 -22.21 -23.17
C PRO A 12 -4.06 -22.65 -23.79
N ILE A 13 -3.32 -23.45 -23.05
CA ILE A 13 -2.01 -23.99 -23.42
C ILE A 13 -2.21 -24.92 -24.62
N LYS A 14 -2.23 -24.35 -25.82
CA LYS A 14 -1.91 -25.08 -27.03
C LYS A 14 -0.40 -25.09 -27.17
N PHE A 15 0.17 -26.22 -26.77
CA PHE A 15 1.47 -26.70 -27.20
C PHE A 15 1.62 -26.40 -28.71
N PHE A 16 2.67 -25.68 -29.13
CA PHE A 16 3.42 -25.79 -30.40
C PHE A 16 4.15 -24.48 -30.78
N LEU A 17 5.45 -24.64 -31.08
CA LEU A 17 6.28 -23.95 -32.08
C LEU A 17 6.09 -22.43 -32.31
N LYS A 18 7.21 -21.71 -32.16
CA LYS A 18 7.45 -20.28 -32.47
C LYS A 18 6.92 -19.30 -31.41
N GLN A 19 7.66 -19.19 -30.31
CA GLN A 19 7.41 -18.24 -29.23
C GLN A 19 7.71 -16.81 -29.69
N SER A 20 6.76 -16.19 -30.39
CA SER A 20 6.72 -14.73 -30.52
C SER A 20 6.58 -14.15 -29.11
N ILE A 21 7.54 -13.32 -28.68
CA ILE A 21 7.46 -12.59 -27.41
C ILE A 21 6.31 -11.59 -27.57
N LYS A 22 5.16 -11.92 -27.00
CA LYS A 22 4.04 -10.98 -26.96
C LYS A 22 4.38 -9.85 -25.98
N PRO A 23 4.22 -8.58 -26.38
CA PRO A 23 4.48 -7.45 -25.48
C PRO A 23 3.54 -7.48 -24.27
N ILE A 24 4.05 -7.07 -23.12
CA ILE A 24 3.32 -6.99 -21.84
C ILE A 24 2.98 -5.52 -21.59
N TYR A 25 1.72 -5.25 -21.25
CA TYR A 25 1.22 -3.89 -21.01
C TYR A 25 0.62 -3.77 -19.61
N ILE A 26 0.74 -2.59 -19.02
CA ILE A 26 0.01 -2.21 -17.81
C ILE A 26 -1.37 -1.74 -18.27
N LYS A 27 -2.42 -2.46 -17.89
CA LYS A 27 -3.80 -2.09 -18.24
C LYS A 27 -4.25 -0.86 -17.47
N ASP A 28 -3.97 -0.81 -16.17
CA ASP A 28 -4.44 0.25 -15.30
C ASP A 28 -3.63 0.34 -14.00
N PHE A 29 -3.81 1.43 -13.26
CA PHE A 29 -3.20 1.62 -11.94
C PHE A 29 -4.14 2.35 -10.98
N GLN A 30 -3.94 2.09 -9.68
CA GLN A 30 -4.64 2.75 -8.58
C GLN A 30 -3.68 2.97 -7.42
N VAL A 31 -3.75 4.16 -6.82
CA VAL A 31 -3.01 4.50 -5.59
C VAL A 31 -4.02 4.71 -4.47
N TRP A 32 -3.70 4.21 -3.28
CA TRP A 32 -4.56 4.41 -2.13
C TRP A 32 -4.63 5.89 -1.72
N SER A 33 -5.85 6.30 -1.34
CA SER A 33 -6.38 7.64 -1.11
C SER A 33 -5.42 8.84 -1.04
N ASN A 34 -5.74 9.89 -1.82
CA ASN A 34 -5.21 11.25 -1.64
C ASN A 34 -6.20 12.16 -0.88
N ASP A 35 -7.17 11.58 -0.16
CA ASP A 35 -8.17 12.35 0.59
C ASP A 35 -7.49 13.11 1.74
N LYS A 36 -7.85 14.39 1.89
CA LYS A 36 -7.28 15.28 2.90
C LYS A 36 -7.43 14.73 4.32
N LYS A 37 -8.45 13.89 4.58
CA LYS A 37 -8.68 13.25 5.88
C LYS A 37 -7.56 12.27 6.29
N HIS A 38 -6.93 11.62 5.31
CA HIS A 38 -5.84 10.65 5.54
C HIS A 38 -4.46 11.31 5.53
N GLN A 39 -4.36 12.56 5.07
CA GLN A 39 -3.12 13.31 5.07
C GLN A 39 -2.88 14.00 6.41
N LYS A 40 -1.62 14.01 6.84
CA LYS A 40 -1.12 14.74 8.00
C LYS A 40 -0.09 15.77 7.56
N SER A 41 -0.13 16.94 8.19
CA SER A 41 0.90 17.95 8.04
C SER A 41 2.18 17.56 8.77
N ASN A 42 3.30 18.17 8.38
CA ASN A 42 4.56 18.02 9.10
C ASN A 42 4.42 18.34 10.59
N THR A 43 3.64 19.35 10.95
CA THR A 43 3.40 19.74 12.34
C THR A 43 2.68 18.64 13.12
N GLU A 44 1.66 18.01 12.52
CA GLU A 44 0.96 16.87 13.12
C GLU A 44 1.91 15.69 13.35
N ILE A 45 2.72 15.34 12.36
CA ILE A 45 3.71 14.24 12.47
C ILE A 45 4.74 14.52 13.57
N ILE A 46 5.24 15.76 13.65
CA ILE A 46 6.17 16.17 14.71
C ILE A 46 5.50 16.09 16.09
N ASN A 47 4.22 16.46 16.20
CA ASN A 47 3.48 16.38 17.45
C ASN A 47 3.25 14.93 17.89
N TYR A 48 2.94 14.02 16.97
CA TYR A 48 2.89 12.59 17.27
C TYR A 48 4.25 12.08 17.77
N GLY A 49 5.34 12.52 17.14
CA GLY A 49 6.69 12.24 17.61
C GLY A 49 6.91 12.68 19.06
N ARG A 50 6.45 13.87 19.46
CA ARG A 50 6.56 14.33 20.85
C ARG A 50 5.70 13.53 21.84
N GLN A 51 4.53 13.08 21.39
CA GLN A 51 3.55 12.42 22.26
C GLN A 51 3.89 10.95 22.49
N PHE A 52 4.27 10.25 21.42
CA PHE A 52 4.41 8.79 21.43
C PHE A 52 5.84 8.31 21.34
N LEU A 53 6.78 9.15 20.89
CA LEU A 53 8.19 8.79 20.81
C LEU A 53 8.93 9.48 21.96
N ASN A 54 9.64 8.70 22.77
CA ASN A 54 10.44 9.21 23.88
C ASN A 54 11.78 9.82 23.38
N PHE A 55 11.69 10.73 22.42
CA PHE A 55 12.83 11.36 21.77
C PHE A 55 13.39 12.51 22.60
N LYS A 56 14.72 12.55 22.72
CA LYS A 56 15.46 13.68 23.26
C LYS A 56 15.31 14.90 22.36
N ALA A 57 15.65 16.07 22.89
CA ALA A 57 15.56 17.34 22.16
C ALA A 57 16.37 17.35 20.85
N THR A 58 17.52 16.65 20.80
CA THR A 58 18.36 16.50 19.61
C THR A 58 17.66 15.67 18.52
N GLU A 59 17.05 14.55 18.90
CA GLU A 59 16.30 13.65 18.03
C GLU A 59 15.03 14.33 17.49
N MET A 60 14.31 15.06 18.34
CA MET A 60 13.16 15.87 17.91
C MET A 60 13.54 16.97 16.92
N ASN A 61 14.72 17.59 17.10
CA ASN A 61 15.24 18.56 16.15
C ASN A 61 15.60 17.91 14.81
N PHE A 62 16.14 16.68 14.83
CA PHE A 62 16.38 15.91 13.62
C PHE A 62 15.08 15.57 12.90
N LEU A 63 14.07 15.04 13.60
CA LEU A 63 12.75 14.74 13.05
C LEU A 63 12.12 15.97 12.40
N ARG A 64 12.18 17.13 13.05
CA ARG A 64 11.69 18.40 12.49
C ARG A 64 12.42 18.79 11.19
N LYS A 65 13.74 18.63 11.13
CA LYS A 65 14.51 18.89 9.90
C LYS A 65 14.11 17.91 8.80
N LEU A 66 13.97 16.63 9.15
CA LEU A 66 13.57 15.57 8.23
C LEU A 66 12.19 15.83 7.63
N CYS A 67 11.16 16.08 8.45
CA CYS A 67 9.81 16.38 7.97
C CYS A 67 9.78 17.57 6.99
N ASN A 68 10.62 18.59 7.22
CA ASN A 68 10.64 19.80 6.39
C ASN A 68 11.57 19.73 5.17
N LYS A 69 12.45 18.71 5.07
CA LYS A 69 13.50 18.65 4.03
C LYS A 69 13.64 17.28 3.35
N ASN A 70 12.71 16.35 3.56
CA ASN A 70 12.75 15.01 2.96
C ASN A 70 12.20 14.95 1.52
N GLY A 71 11.76 16.06 0.93
CA GLY A 71 11.17 16.09 -0.41
C GLY A 71 9.76 15.52 -0.49
N ILE A 72 9.17 15.12 0.64
CA ILE A 72 7.76 14.75 0.75
C ILE A 72 6.97 16.06 0.91
N GLY A 73 5.83 16.18 0.20
CA GLY A 73 4.99 17.36 0.27
C GLY A 73 4.56 17.70 1.70
N THR A 74 4.09 18.94 1.92
CA THR A 74 3.73 19.46 3.26
C THR A 74 2.56 18.73 3.93
N ARG A 75 1.86 17.88 3.17
CA ARG A 75 0.81 16.98 3.63
C ARG A 75 1.02 15.61 2.98
N CYS A 76 1.13 14.57 3.79
CA CYS A 76 1.31 13.19 3.32
C CYS A 76 0.61 12.19 4.23
N GLY A 77 0.46 10.94 3.76
CA GLY A 77 -0.08 9.87 4.59
C GLY A 77 0.87 9.51 5.73
N ALA A 78 0.33 9.32 6.93
CA ALA A 78 1.07 8.83 8.09
C ALA A 78 0.40 7.54 8.60
N PRO A 79 1.17 6.47 8.91
CA PRO A 79 0.60 5.24 9.45
C PRO A 79 -0.24 5.47 10.71
N ILE A 80 -1.30 4.68 10.91
CA ILE A 80 -2.18 4.82 12.09
C ILE A 80 -1.39 4.61 13.38
N SER A 81 -0.41 3.73 13.35
CA SER A 81 0.50 3.47 14.46
C SER A 81 1.28 4.72 14.90
N VAL A 82 1.69 5.56 13.94
CA VAL A 82 2.34 6.84 14.25
C VAL A 82 1.34 7.82 14.87
N GLN A 83 0.09 7.82 14.41
CA GLN A 83 -0.95 8.76 14.89
C GLN A 83 -1.48 8.43 16.28
N THR A 84 -1.41 7.16 16.69
CA THR A 84 -2.05 6.65 17.92
C THR A 84 -1.06 6.11 18.94
N GLY A 85 0.20 5.87 18.55
CA GLY A 85 1.20 5.19 19.38
C GLY A 85 0.89 3.71 19.63
N LYS A 86 -0.07 3.12 18.90
CA LYS A 86 -0.44 1.71 19.02
C LYS A 86 0.25 0.89 17.94
N TYR A 87 0.94 -0.17 18.34
CA TYR A 87 1.80 -0.98 17.48
C TYR A 87 1.42 -2.47 17.51
N SER A 88 0.12 -2.78 17.57
CA SER A 88 -0.32 -4.18 17.56
C SER A 88 -0.37 -4.75 16.14
N VAL A 89 -0.27 -6.07 16.05
CA VAL A 89 -0.45 -6.82 14.78
C VAL A 89 -1.87 -6.60 14.24
N ASP A 90 -2.86 -6.47 15.11
CA ASP A 90 -4.25 -6.26 14.72
C ASP A 90 -4.47 -4.87 14.12
N ASP A 91 -3.88 -3.83 14.70
CA ASP A 91 -3.92 -2.46 14.16
C ASP A 91 -3.26 -2.43 12.76
N ALA A 92 -2.09 -3.05 12.62
CA ALA A 92 -1.39 -3.14 11.34
C ALA A 92 -2.19 -3.94 10.31
N ARG A 93 -2.89 -5.01 10.72
CA ARG A 93 -3.79 -5.78 9.86
C ARG A 93 -4.96 -4.92 9.38
N SER A 94 -5.64 -4.22 10.29
CA SER A 94 -6.76 -3.34 9.94
C SER A 94 -6.34 -2.23 8.97
N GLU A 95 -5.17 -1.62 9.18
CA GLU A 95 -4.63 -0.62 8.26
C GLU A 95 -4.33 -1.23 6.88
N ALA A 96 -3.69 -2.40 6.83
CA ALA A 96 -3.38 -3.08 5.58
C ALA A 96 -4.66 -3.48 4.82
N GLU A 97 -5.68 -3.99 5.50
CA GLU A 97 -6.97 -4.34 4.89
C GLU A 97 -7.66 -3.11 4.31
N LEU A 98 -7.73 -2.01 5.06
CA LEU A 98 -8.31 -0.76 4.59
C LEU A 98 -7.63 -0.29 3.29
N VAL A 99 -6.30 -0.24 3.30
CA VAL A 99 -5.49 0.24 2.18
C VAL A 99 -5.62 -0.68 0.97
N MET A 100 -5.37 -1.98 1.16
CA MET A 100 -5.33 -2.95 0.06
C MET A 100 -6.69 -3.17 -0.55
N PHE A 101 -7.72 -3.41 0.26
CA PHE A 101 -9.03 -3.78 -0.26
C PHE A 101 -9.69 -2.62 -1.00
N GLU A 102 -9.62 -1.40 -0.48
CA GLU A 102 -10.13 -0.23 -1.19
C GLU A 102 -9.38 -0.01 -2.52
N THR A 103 -8.06 -0.19 -2.52
CA THR A 103 -7.23 -0.02 -3.72
C THR A 103 -7.53 -1.07 -4.79
N VAL A 104 -7.59 -2.36 -4.40
CA VAL A 104 -7.89 -3.46 -5.33
C VAL A 104 -9.30 -3.33 -5.89
N GLN A 105 -10.29 -3.02 -5.04
CA GLN A 105 -11.67 -2.82 -5.48
C GLN A 105 -11.77 -1.71 -6.52
N LYS A 106 -11.15 -0.55 -6.25
CA LYS A 106 -11.12 0.58 -7.19
C LYS A 106 -10.37 0.24 -8.48
N LEU A 107 -9.27 -0.51 -8.40
CA LEU A 107 -8.51 -0.93 -9.58
C LEU A 107 -9.34 -1.86 -10.49
N LEU A 108 -10.00 -2.86 -9.90
CA LEU A 108 -10.87 -3.80 -10.63
C LEU A 108 -12.03 -3.06 -11.29
N GLN A 109 -12.67 -2.12 -10.58
CA GLN A 109 -13.73 -1.28 -11.10
C GLN A 109 -13.25 -0.38 -12.25
N LYS A 110 -12.14 0.35 -12.04
CA LYS A 110 -11.57 1.27 -13.03
C LYS A 110 -11.16 0.56 -14.32
N SER A 111 -10.54 -0.60 -14.19
CA SER A 111 -10.06 -1.40 -15.32
C SER A 111 -11.15 -2.26 -15.97
N ASN A 112 -12.35 -2.31 -15.38
CA ASN A 112 -13.45 -3.19 -15.77
C ASN A 112 -12.99 -4.67 -15.89
N VAL A 113 -12.31 -5.16 -14.86
CA VAL A 113 -11.82 -6.55 -14.74
C VAL A 113 -12.48 -7.21 -13.54
N LYS A 114 -13.01 -8.41 -13.70
CA LYS A 114 -13.50 -9.21 -12.57
C LYS A 114 -12.32 -9.87 -11.87
N ALA A 115 -12.40 -10.03 -10.55
CA ALA A 115 -11.36 -10.72 -9.77
C ALA A 115 -11.06 -12.14 -10.34
N SER A 116 -12.10 -12.86 -10.77
CA SER A 116 -12.00 -14.18 -11.42
C SER A 116 -11.28 -14.20 -12.78
N GLU A 117 -10.91 -13.04 -13.33
CA GLU A 117 -10.14 -12.92 -14.57
C GLU A 117 -8.66 -12.62 -14.32
N VAL A 118 -8.26 -12.53 -13.04
CA VAL A 118 -6.87 -12.34 -12.61
C VAL A 118 -6.24 -13.69 -12.35
N ASP A 119 -5.22 -14.05 -13.13
CA ASP A 119 -4.55 -15.34 -13.00
C ASP A 119 -3.38 -15.30 -12.01
N VAL A 120 -2.73 -14.13 -11.88
CA VAL A 120 -1.59 -13.94 -10.98
C VAL A 120 -1.73 -12.65 -10.20
N LEU A 121 -1.61 -12.78 -8.88
CA LEU A 121 -1.53 -11.68 -7.93
C LEU A 121 -0.11 -11.59 -7.36
N VAL A 122 0.52 -10.43 -7.50
CA VAL A 122 1.80 -10.13 -6.84
C VAL A 122 1.58 -9.04 -5.80
N THR A 123 2.01 -9.31 -4.57
CA THR A 123 1.98 -8.34 -3.45
C THR A 123 3.39 -8.06 -2.95
N ASN A 124 3.69 -6.79 -2.67
CA ASN A 124 4.92 -6.38 -1.99
C ASN A 124 4.60 -5.56 -0.74
N CYS A 125 5.29 -5.85 0.37
CA CYS A 125 5.26 -5.07 1.60
C CYS A 125 6.54 -5.33 2.41
N SER A 126 7.18 -4.25 2.88
CA SER A 126 8.36 -4.33 3.75
C SER A 126 8.08 -4.02 5.22
N LEU A 127 6.84 -3.60 5.52
CA LEU A 127 6.45 -3.09 6.85
C LEU A 127 5.63 -4.11 7.65
N PHE A 128 4.96 -5.04 6.97
CA PHE A 128 3.99 -5.94 7.59
C PHE A 128 3.90 -7.25 6.80
N GLY A 129 4.22 -8.37 7.46
CA GLY A 129 4.18 -9.73 6.91
C GLY A 129 3.33 -10.66 7.77
N PRO A 130 2.00 -10.55 7.71
CA PRO A 130 1.10 -11.34 8.56
C PRO A 130 0.99 -12.80 8.13
N THR A 131 0.44 -13.61 9.04
CA THR A 131 -0.22 -14.88 8.70
C THR A 131 -1.72 -14.71 8.96
N PRO A 132 -2.61 -14.97 7.97
CA PRO A 132 -2.32 -15.30 6.57
C PRO A 132 -1.59 -14.17 5.83
N SER A 133 -0.91 -14.48 4.72
CA SER A 133 -0.15 -13.49 3.93
C SER A 133 -1.07 -12.43 3.30
N LEU A 134 -0.51 -11.28 2.93
CA LEU A 134 -1.25 -10.21 2.25
C LEU A 134 -1.93 -10.70 0.95
N SER A 135 -1.24 -11.56 0.19
CA SER A 135 -1.81 -12.17 -1.02
C SER A 135 -3.00 -13.07 -0.69
N ALA A 136 -2.91 -13.89 0.36
CA ALA A 136 -4.00 -14.74 0.81
C ALA A 136 -5.20 -13.90 1.30
N MET A 137 -4.95 -12.80 2.00
CA MET A 137 -6.01 -11.87 2.44
C MET A 137 -6.77 -11.27 1.26
N ILE A 138 -6.07 -10.88 0.18
CA ILE A 138 -6.69 -10.34 -1.03
C ILE A 138 -7.50 -11.42 -1.76
N VAL A 139 -6.91 -12.59 -2.00
CA VAL A 139 -7.58 -13.71 -2.71
C VAL A 139 -8.82 -14.20 -1.94
N ASN A 140 -8.78 -14.23 -0.62
CA ASN A 140 -9.94 -14.67 0.17
C ASN A 140 -11.10 -13.65 0.14
N LYS A 141 -10.83 -12.38 -0.18
CA LYS A 141 -11.85 -11.34 -0.23
C LYS A 141 -12.47 -11.13 -1.61
N PHE A 142 -11.70 -11.33 -2.69
CA PHE A 142 -12.08 -11.03 -4.08
C PHE A 142 -12.15 -12.28 -4.93
#